data_AF-A8X7A0-F1
#
_entry.id   AF-A8X7A0-F1
#
_cell.length_a   1.000
_cell.length_b   1.000
_cell.length_c   1.000
_cell.angle_alpha   90.00
_cell.angle_beta   90.00
_cell.angle_gamma   90.00
#
_symmetry.space_group_name_H-M   'P 1'
#
loop_
_entity.id
_entity.type
_entity.pdbx_description
1 polymer ?
#
loop_
_entity_poly.entity_id
_entity_poly.type
_entity_poly.pdbx_seq_one_letter_code
_entity_poly.pdbx_strand_id
1 'polypeptide(L)'
;MAPLKVYVASATANPETKYRVQRTLMILDGLGIPFDSIDITKPEHAEQRRFMREKASKKGPNGAVLPPQFFYEDEYLGDYEDFDTSVEADTITEFLRLLPDAIGNRIRVNDANKCVAALFSKSQNKA
;
A
#
# COMPACT_ATOMS: atom_id res chain seq x y z
N MET A 1 1.05 15.50 2.02
CA MET A 1 0.48 14.24 1.50
C MET A 1 1.63 13.40 0.98
N ALA A 2 1.64 12.13 1.33
CA ALA A 2 2.61 11.18 0.78
C ALA A 2 2.28 10.87 -0.69
N PRO A 3 3.26 10.53 -1.53
CA PRO A 3 2.99 10.12 -2.91
C PRO A 3 2.27 8.76 -2.96
N LEU A 4 2.56 7.85 -2.03
CA LEU A 4 1.85 6.59 -1.90
C LEU A 4 0.44 6.82 -1.33
N LYS A 5 -0.58 6.44 -2.07
CA LYS A 5 -2.00 6.47 -1.67
C LYS A 5 -2.53 5.05 -1.55
N VAL A 6 -3.22 4.77 -0.45
CA VAL A 6 -3.86 3.47 -0.18
C VAL A 6 -5.34 3.70 0.02
N TYR A 7 -6.16 3.19 -0.91
CA TYR A 7 -7.60 3.29 -0.82
C TYR A 7 -8.12 2.14 0.03
N VAL A 8 -8.85 2.46 1.09
CA VAL A 8 -9.34 1.52 2.10
C VAL A 8 -10.85 1.65 2.27
N ALA A 9 -11.46 0.65 2.91
CA ALA A 9 -12.86 0.71 3.33
C ALA A 9 -12.99 0.33 4.79
N SER A 10 -13.15 1.33 5.67
CA SER A 10 -13.32 1.08 7.10
C SER A 10 -14.70 0.52 7.44
N ALA A 11 -15.75 1.01 6.75
CA ALA A 11 -17.13 0.58 6.91
C ALA A 11 -17.54 -0.47 5.86
N THR A 12 -16.91 -1.64 5.89
CA THR A 12 -17.27 -2.78 5.02
C THR A 12 -17.87 -3.94 5.82
N ALA A 13 -18.94 -4.54 5.29
CA ALA A 13 -19.54 -5.75 5.84
C ALA A 13 -18.85 -7.03 5.32
N ASN A 14 -17.96 -6.92 4.33
CA ASN A 14 -17.19 -8.06 3.85
C ASN A 14 -16.00 -8.33 4.80
N PRO A 15 -16.00 -9.48 5.52
CA PRO A 15 -14.93 -9.79 6.47
C PRO A 15 -13.56 -9.94 5.80
N GLU A 16 -13.52 -10.42 4.56
CA GLU A 16 -12.29 -10.56 3.79
C GLU A 16 -11.70 -9.19 3.44
N THR A 17 -12.51 -8.25 2.94
CA THR A 17 -12.07 -6.86 2.68
C THR A 17 -11.55 -6.21 3.96
N LYS A 18 -12.26 -6.40 5.08
CA LYS A 18 -11.85 -5.87 6.39
C LYS A 18 -10.48 -6.41 6.81
N TYR A 19 -10.27 -7.73 6.69
CA TYR A 19 -8.99 -8.36 7.01
C TYR A 19 -7.86 -7.84 6.13
N ARG A 20 -8.07 -7.79 4.80
CA ARG A 20 -7.08 -7.31 3.83
C ARG A 20 -6.66 -5.87 4.12
N VAL A 21 -7.63 -4.98 4.35
CA VAL A 21 -7.37 -3.57 4.72
C VAL A 21 -6.57 -3.50 6.02
N GLN A 22 -6.98 -4.22 7.06
CA GLN A 22 -6.29 -4.20 8.35
C GLN A 22 -4.85 -4.70 8.23
N ARG A 23 -4.63 -5.80 7.52
CA ARG A 23 -3.29 -6.38 7.29
C ARG A 23 -2.38 -5.41 6.52
N THR A 24 -2.88 -4.80 5.46
CA THR A 24 -2.13 -3.77 4.71
C THR A 24 -1.68 -2.63 5.61
N LEU A 25 -2.59 -2.04 6.39
CA LEU A 25 -2.25 -0.94 7.29
C LEU A 25 -1.22 -1.36 8.34
N MET A 26 -1.38 -2.53 8.96
CA MET A 26 -0.44 -3.05 9.95
C MET A 26 0.98 -3.24 9.39
N ILE A 27 1.10 -3.74 8.16
CA ILE A 27 2.40 -3.95 7.51
C ILE A 27 3.05 -2.61 7.18
N LEU A 28 2.31 -1.68 6.56
CA LEU A 28 2.85 -0.37 6.19
C LEU A 28 3.28 0.45 7.42
N ASP A 29 2.48 0.43 8.49
CA ASP A 29 2.81 1.05 9.76
C ASP A 29 4.05 0.41 10.40
N GLY A 30 4.14 -0.93 10.38
CA GLY A 30 5.30 -1.68 10.90
C GLY A 30 6.60 -1.40 10.15
N LEU A 31 6.51 -1.09 8.86
CA LEU A 31 7.66 -0.69 8.02
C LEU A 31 7.99 0.81 8.11
N GLY A 32 7.14 1.62 8.75
CA GLY A 32 7.33 3.06 8.86
C GLY A 32 7.23 3.79 7.52
N ILE A 33 6.51 3.23 6.55
CA ILE A 33 6.35 3.83 5.22
C ILE A 33 5.31 4.96 5.32
N PRO A 34 5.62 6.18 4.90
CA PRO A 34 4.61 7.24 4.85
C PRO A 34 3.65 7.01 3.69
N PHE A 35 2.35 6.90 3.98
CA PHE A 35 1.28 6.78 2.98
C PHE A 35 0.08 7.66 3.35
N ASP A 36 -0.73 7.96 2.33
CA ASP A 36 -2.03 8.61 2.50
C ASP A 36 -3.14 7.55 2.46
N SER A 37 -3.92 7.43 3.53
CA SER A 37 -5.03 6.48 3.60
C SER A 37 -6.34 7.16 3.24
N ILE A 38 -6.98 6.67 2.20
CA ILE A 38 -8.20 7.26 1.65
C ILE A 38 -9.35 6.30 1.88
N ASP A 39 -10.23 6.62 2.82
CA ASP A 39 -11.37 5.77 3.17
C ASP A 39 -12.56 6.03 2.24
N ILE A 40 -12.69 5.21 1.21
CA ILE A 40 -13.72 5.37 0.17
C ILE A 40 -15.15 5.15 0.68
N THR A 41 -15.34 4.69 1.92
CA THR A 41 -16.67 4.54 2.52
C THR A 41 -17.24 5.88 2.98
N LYS A 42 -16.38 6.88 3.18
CA LYS A 42 -16.81 8.20 3.63
C LYS A 42 -17.47 9.00 2.48
N PRO A 43 -18.55 9.75 2.73
CA PRO A 43 -19.25 10.53 1.71
C PRO A 43 -18.35 11.55 0.99
N GLU A 44 -17.45 12.21 1.71
CA GLU A 44 -16.50 13.20 1.20
C GLU A 44 -15.47 12.60 0.23
N HIS A 45 -15.34 11.27 0.18
CA HIS A 45 -14.44 10.56 -0.71
C HIS A 45 -15.13 9.94 -1.92
N ALA A 46 -16.29 10.49 -2.34
CA ALA A 46 -17.05 9.99 -3.47
C ALA A 46 -16.28 10.02 -4.80
N GLU A 47 -15.51 11.07 -5.06
CA GLU A 47 -14.69 11.19 -6.27
C GLU A 47 -13.48 10.26 -6.22
N GLN A 48 -12.84 10.13 -5.06
CA GLN A 48 -11.77 9.17 -4.81
C GLN A 48 -12.25 7.72 -5.03
N ARG A 49 -13.45 7.40 -4.56
CA ARG A 49 -14.09 6.11 -4.80
C ARG A 49 -14.37 5.87 -6.28
N ARG A 50 -14.77 6.89 -7.03
CA ARG A 50 -14.93 6.81 -8.49
C ARG A 50 -13.57 6.59 -9.16
N PHE A 51 -12.59 7.42 -8.85
CA PHE A 51 -11.23 7.33 -9.36
C PHE A 51 -10.63 5.94 -9.16
N MET A 52 -10.70 5.39 -7.94
CA MET A 52 -10.21 4.05 -7.63
C MET A 52 -10.85 2.98 -8.53
N ARG A 53 -12.17 3.03 -8.74
CA ARG A 53 -12.89 2.05 -9.58
C ARG A 53 -12.58 2.19 -11.07
N GLU A 54 -12.31 3.41 -11.53
CA GLU A 54 -12.01 3.68 -12.94
C GLU A 54 -10.56 3.33 -13.29
N LYS A 55 -9.62 3.53 -12.37
CA LYS A 55 -8.19 3.35 -12.60
C LYS A 55 -7.64 1.98 -12.20
N ALA A 56 -8.30 1.27 -11.29
CA ALA A 56 -7.88 -0.07 -10.94
C ALA A 56 -8.06 -1.02 -12.14
N SER A 57 -6.96 -1.63 -12.57
CA SER A 57 -6.95 -2.55 -13.72
C SER A 57 -7.54 -3.92 -13.39
N LYS A 58 -7.44 -4.36 -12.13
CA LYS A 58 -7.95 -5.66 -11.67
C LYS A 58 -9.33 -5.52 -11.06
N LYS A 59 -10.22 -6.43 -11.47
CA LYS A 59 -11.60 -6.49 -11.00
C LYS A 59 -11.86 -7.89 -10.45
N GLY A 60 -12.57 -7.96 -9.33
CA GLY A 60 -13.01 -9.23 -8.75
C GLY A 60 -14.05 -9.96 -9.62
N PRO A 61 -14.56 -11.11 -9.16
CA PRO A 61 -15.41 -12.01 -9.94
C PRO A 61 -16.67 -11.33 -10.53
N ASN A 62 -17.21 -10.33 -9.83
CA ASN A 62 -18.40 -9.58 -10.26
C ASN A 62 -18.06 -8.26 -10.96
N GLY A 63 -16.82 -8.06 -11.39
CA GLY A 63 -16.35 -6.79 -11.94
C GLY A 63 -16.12 -5.70 -10.87
N ALA A 64 -16.27 -6.02 -9.59
CA ALA A 64 -16.09 -5.08 -8.48
C ALA A 64 -14.61 -4.91 -8.12
N VAL A 65 -14.16 -3.66 -7.97
CA VAL A 65 -12.85 -3.33 -7.41
C VAL A 65 -13.00 -3.27 -5.89
N LEU A 66 -12.26 -4.12 -5.19
CA LEU A 66 -12.33 -4.26 -3.73
C LEU A 66 -11.08 -3.67 -3.07
N PRO A 67 -11.23 -2.84 -2.01
CA PRO A 67 -10.09 -2.40 -1.22
C PRO A 67 -9.35 -3.57 -0.53
N PRO A 68 -8.06 -3.40 -0.19
CA PRO A 68 -7.21 -2.23 -0.46
C PRO A 68 -6.77 -2.11 -1.93
N GLN A 69 -6.51 -0.89 -2.37
CA GLN A 69 -5.98 -0.57 -3.71
C GLN A 69 -4.84 0.44 -3.60
N PHE A 70 -3.73 0.20 -4.28
CA PHE A 70 -2.47 0.93 -4.13
C PHE A 70 -2.19 1.82 -5.34
N PHE A 71 -1.80 3.06 -5.07
CA PHE A 71 -1.46 4.05 -6.09
C PHE A 71 -0.21 4.81 -5.69
N TYR A 72 0.64 5.12 -6.66
CA TYR A 72 1.71 6.10 -6.50
C TYR A 72 1.32 7.37 -7.27
N GLU A 73 1.10 8.45 -6.54
CA GLU A 73 0.41 9.65 -7.04
C GLU A 73 -0.96 9.28 -7.64
N ASP A 74 -1.09 9.25 -8.96
CA ASP A 74 -2.32 8.90 -9.67
C ASP A 74 -2.16 7.63 -10.53
N GLU A 75 -1.03 6.94 -10.40
CA GLU A 75 -0.73 5.70 -11.12
C GLU A 75 -1.08 4.47 -10.27
N TYR A 76 -1.81 3.53 -10.88
CA TYR A 76 -2.18 2.28 -10.24
C TYR A 76 -0.98 1.36 -10.07
N LEU A 77 -0.75 0.87 -8.85
CA LEU A 77 0.33 -0.08 -8.54
C LEU A 77 -0.17 -1.52 -8.50
N GLY A 78 -1.33 -1.75 -7.88
CA GLY A 78 -1.88 -3.08 -7.69
C GLY A 78 -2.98 -3.15 -6.64
N ASP A 79 -3.51 -4.36 -6.48
CA ASP A 79 -4.51 -4.68 -5.46
C ASP A 79 -3.85 -5.37 -4.25
N TYR A 80 -4.67 -5.95 -3.38
CA TYR A 80 -4.18 -6.71 -2.24
C TYR A 80 -3.32 -7.92 -2.62
N GLU A 81 -3.65 -8.64 -3.70
CA GLU A 81 -2.91 -9.87 -4.06
C GLU A 81 -1.51 -9.51 -4.56
N ASP A 82 -1.39 -8.43 -5.34
CA ASP A 82 -0.08 -7.90 -5.75
C ASP A 82 0.77 -7.49 -4.54
N PHE A 83 0.13 -6.82 -3.57
CA PHE A 83 0.77 -6.41 -2.34
C PHE A 83 1.23 -7.61 -1.50
N ASP A 84 0.35 -8.57 -1.23
CA ASP A 84 0.66 -9.76 -0.41
C ASP A 84 1.75 -10.61 -1.08
N THR A 85 1.69 -10.76 -2.40
CA THR A 85 2.77 -11.41 -3.19
C THR A 85 4.11 -10.68 -3.01
N SER A 86 4.12 -9.35 -3.04
CA SER A 86 5.35 -8.56 -2.83
C SER A 86 5.89 -8.66 -1.40
N VAL A 87 4.99 -8.83 -0.41
CA VAL A 87 5.37 -9.08 0.99
C VAL A 87 5.99 -10.46 1.12
N GLU A 88 5.38 -11.50 0.54
CA GLU A 88 5.90 -12.87 0.57
C GLU A 88 7.23 -13.02 -0.17
N ALA A 89 7.44 -12.24 -1.23
CA ALA A 89 8.66 -12.25 -2.03
C ALA A 89 9.76 -11.29 -1.53
N ASP A 90 9.54 -10.57 -0.41
CA ASP A 90 10.43 -9.51 0.10
C ASP A 90 10.72 -8.38 -0.92
N THR A 91 9.82 -8.14 -1.88
CA THR A 91 9.91 -7.10 -2.93
C THR A 91 8.93 -5.93 -2.73
N ILE A 92 8.38 -5.76 -1.52
CA ILE A 92 7.42 -4.69 -1.19
C ILE A 92 7.95 -3.28 -1.51
N THR A 93 9.26 -3.04 -1.37
CA THR A 93 9.86 -1.73 -1.70
C THR A 93 9.83 -1.44 -3.20
N GLU A 94 9.94 -2.44 -4.05
CA GLU A 94 9.77 -2.32 -5.50
C GLU A 94 8.31 -2.06 -5.85
N PHE A 95 7.39 -2.85 -5.28
CA PHE A 95 5.95 -2.71 -5.49
C PHE A 95 5.46 -1.30 -5.16
N LEU A 96 5.91 -0.75 -4.02
CA LEU A 96 5.54 0.58 -3.53
C LEU A 96 6.38 1.72 -4.15
N ARG A 97 7.31 1.40 -5.08
CA ARG A 97 8.24 2.36 -5.71
C ARG A 97 9.08 3.16 -4.70
N LEU A 98 9.52 2.49 -3.64
CA LEU A 98 10.35 3.06 -2.58
C LEU A 98 11.85 2.90 -2.85
N LEU A 99 12.24 2.33 -4.00
CA LEU A 99 13.65 2.16 -4.35
C LEU A 99 14.37 3.51 -4.57
N PRO A 100 15.67 3.58 -4.24
CA PRO A 100 16.51 4.77 -4.43
C PRO A 100 16.40 5.42 -5.80
N ASP A 101 16.23 4.63 -6.86
CA ASP A 101 16.17 5.12 -8.24
C ASP A 101 14.79 5.67 -8.62
N ALA A 102 13.71 5.21 -7.97
CA ALA A 102 12.37 5.80 -8.09
C ALA A 102 12.26 7.13 -7.31
N ILE A 103 13.04 7.27 -6.23
CA ILE A 103 13.20 8.50 -5.44
C ILE A 103 14.28 9.43 -6.05
N GLY A 104 15.11 8.88 -6.96
CA GLY A 104 16.37 9.41 -7.46
C GLY A 104 16.29 10.71 -8.27
N ASN A 105 15.09 11.20 -8.59
CA ASN A 105 14.93 12.53 -9.17
C ASN A 105 14.55 13.63 -8.17
N ARG A 106 14.32 13.34 -6.87
CA ARG A 106 13.98 14.40 -5.91
C ARG A 106 14.61 14.39 -4.52
N ILE A 107 15.20 13.31 -4.00
CA ILE A 107 15.87 13.38 -2.67
C ILE A 107 17.16 12.55 -2.63
N ARG A 108 18.25 13.20 -2.18
CA ARG A 108 19.58 12.60 -2.00
C ARG A 108 19.51 11.40 -1.06
N VAL A 109 19.73 10.21 -1.60
CA VAL A 109 19.72 8.92 -0.93
C VAL A 109 20.94 8.82 -0.02
N ASN A 110 20.74 8.90 1.30
CA ASN A 110 21.71 8.39 2.30
C ASN A 110 21.05 7.79 3.56
N ASP A 111 19.73 7.95 3.77
CA ASP A 111 19.09 7.53 5.03
C ASP A 111 18.13 6.32 4.91
N ALA A 112 17.64 5.98 3.72
CA ALA A 112 16.63 4.92 3.55
C ALA A 112 17.19 3.49 3.78
N ASN A 113 18.44 3.24 3.39
CA ASN A 113 19.06 1.91 3.51
C ASN A 113 19.37 1.54 4.97
N LYS A 114 19.42 2.51 5.89
CA LYS A 114 19.64 2.25 7.32
C LYS A 114 18.38 1.75 8.02
N CYS A 115 17.19 2.19 7.57
CA CYS A 115 15.93 1.87 8.24
C CYS A 115 15.51 0.42 7.96
N VAL A 116 15.63 -0.01 6.69
CA VAL A 116 15.29 -1.37 6.27
C VAL A 116 16.26 -2.40 6.88
N ALA A 117 17.58 -2.13 6.87
CA ALA A 117 18.57 -3.02 7.49
C ALA A 117 18.39 -3.16 9.03
N ALA A 118 17.92 -2.11 9.71
CA ALA A 118 17.66 -2.15 11.14
C ALA A 118 16.42 -3.00 11.52
N LEU A 119 15.44 -3.12 10.61
CA LEU A 119 14.26 -3.96 10.81
C LEU A 119 14.60 -5.46 10.71
N PHE A 120 15.44 -5.86 9.76
CA PHE A 120 15.87 -7.25 9.60
C PHE A 120 16.92 -7.71 10.62
N SER A 121 17.72 -6.81 11.18
CA SER A 121 18.71 -7.15 12.20
C SER A 121 18.10 -7.51 13.57
N LYS A 122 16.86 -7.08 13.86
CA LYS A 122 16.22 -7.35 15.16
C LYS A 122 15.56 -8.73 15.27
N SER A 123 15.39 -9.45 14.16
CA SER A 123 14.73 -10.77 14.17
C SER A 123 15.67 -11.95 14.42
N GLN A 124 17.00 -11.73 14.49
CA GLN A 124 18.01 -12.80 14.66
C GLN A 124 18.64 -12.88 16.06
N ASN A 125 18.18 -12.07 17.02
CA ASN A 125 18.66 -12.15 18.41
C ASN A 125 17.49 -12.33 19.37
N LYS A 126 16.99 -13.57 19.44
CA LYS A 126 16.28 -14.06 20.62
C LYS A 126 16.85 -15.44 20.94
N ALA A 127 17.95 -15.42 21.70
CA ALA A 127 18.38 -16.55 22.52
C ALA A 127 17.38 -16.77 23.66
#